data_AF-A0A9C6T654-F1
#
_entry.id   AF-A0A9C6T654-F1
#
_cell.length_a   1.000
_cell.length_b   1.000
_cell.length_c   1.000
_cell.angle_alpha   90.00
_cell.angle_beta   90.00
_cell.angle_gamma   90.00
#
_symmetry.space_group_name_H-M   'P 1'
#
loop_
_entity.id
_entity.type
_entity.pdbx_description
1 polymer ?
#
loop_
_entity_poly.entity_id
_entity_poly.type
_entity_poly.pdbx_seq_one_letter_code
_entity_poly.pdbx_strand_id
1 'polypeptide(L)'
;MLTGLDAGDSIVIAKSFSHMLNLANLAEEVQIAYRKRIKLLKMGDFADENSAITESDIEETFKRLVTELKKSPQEVFDALKEQTVDLVLTAHPTQSVRRSLLQKHGRIRICLTQ
;
A
#
# COMPACT_ATOMS: atom_id res chain seq x y z
N MET A 1 -27.34 20.34 13.46
CA MET A 1 -28.47 19.65 12.83
C MET A 1 -28.08 19.24 11.42
N LEU A 2 -27.64 17.99 11.21
CA LEU A 2 -27.53 17.42 9.85
C LEU A 2 -28.90 17.05 9.27
N THR A 3 -29.90 16.92 10.14
CA THR A 3 -31.29 16.54 9.83
C THR A 3 -32.17 17.70 9.35
N GLY A 4 -31.66 18.94 9.35
CA GLY A 4 -32.41 20.13 8.92
C GLY A 4 -32.12 20.56 7.48
N LEU A 5 -31.27 19.81 6.77
CA LEU A 5 -30.93 20.05 5.38
C LEU A 5 -31.99 19.43 4.47
N ASP A 6 -32.26 20.05 3.33
CA ASP A 6 -33.04 19.38 2.31
C ASP A 6 -32.27 18.18 1.71
N ALA A 7 -32.98 17.34 0.96
CA ALA A 7 -32.38 16.14 0.39
C ALA A 7 -31.25 16.45 -0.62
N GLY A 8 -31.35 17.57 -1.34
CA GLY A 8 -30.36 17.99 -2.33
C GLY A 8 -29.05 18.38 -1.66
N ASP A 9 -29.11 19.27 -0.67
CA ASP A 9 -27.99 19.74 0.12
C ASP A 9 -27.33 18.57 0.88
N SER A 10 -28.14 17.67 1.43
CA SER A 10 -27.66 16.47 2.12
C SER A 10 -26.80 15.59 1.20
N ILE A 11 -27.24 15.38 -0.05
CA ILE A 11 -26.48 14.59 -1.05
C ILE A 11 -25.18 15.30 -1.43
N VAL A 12 -25.21 16.61 -1.64
CA VAL A 12 -24.02 17.39 -2.01
C VAL A 12 -22.97 17.34 -0.90
N ILE A 13 -23.38 17.50 0.35
CA ILE A 13 -22.47 17.44 1.51
C ILE A 13 -21.88 16.04 1.65
N ALA A 14 -22.71 14.98 1.61
CA ALA A 14 -22.23 13.60 1.74
C ALA A 14 -21.23 13.24 0.62
N LYS A 15 -21.51 13.64 -0.63
CA LYS A 15 -20.59 13.45 -1.76
C LYS A 15 -19.29 14.22 -1.57
N SER A 16 -19.35 15.46 -1.07
CA SER A 16 -18.17 16.29 -0.87
C SER A 16 -17.23 15.66 0.16
N PHE A 17 -17.75 15.19 1.30
CA PHE A 17 -16.95 14.45 2.29
C PHE A 17 -16.37 13.15 1.74
N SER A 18 -17.15 12.39 0.97
CA SER A 18 -16.65 11.19 0.30
C SER A 18 -15.50 11.51 -0.66
N HIS A 19 -15.60 12.59 -1.44
CA HIS A 19 -14.52 13.04 -2.32
C HIS A 19 -13.29 13.52 -1.55
N MET A 20 -13.46 14.27 -0.45
CA MET A 20 -12.36 14.68 0.42
C MET A 20 -11.61 13.47 0.99
N LEU A 21 -12.34 12.45 1.45
CA LEU A 21 -11.73 11.21 1.96
C LEU A 21 -10.96 10.48 0.85
N ASN A 22 -11.52 10.38 -0.36
CA ASN A 22 -10.80 9.80 -1.49
C ASN A 22 -9.51 10.57 -1.81
N LEU A 23 -9.53 11.91 -1.77
CA LEU A 23 -8.33 12.73 -1.99
C LEU A 23 -7.29 12.54 -0.87
N ALA A 24 -7.73 12.43 0.38
CA ALA A 24 -6.84 12.13 1.51
C ALA A 24 -6.14 10.77 1.34
N ASN A 25 -6.89 9.74 0.93
CA ASN A 25 -6.33 8.42 0.64
C ASN A 25 -5.30 8.48 -0.50
N LEU A 26 -5.56 9.24 -1.57
CA LEU A 26 -4.59 9.40 -2.67
C LEU A 26 -3.31 10.11 -2.22
N ALA A 27 -3.43 11.10 -1.34
CA ALA A 27 -2.26 11.78 -0.77
C ALA A 27 -1.45 10.83 0.12
N GLU A 28 -2.12 9.97 0.90
CA GLU A 28 -1.47 8.93 1.69
C GLU A 28 -0.75 7.89 0.81
N GLU A 29 -1.40 7.42 -0.26
CA GLU A 29 -0.78 6.51 -1.24
C GLU A 29 0.51 7.10 -1.81
N VAL A 30 0.49 8.37 -2.22
CA VAL A 30 1.67 9.08 -2.73
C VAL A 30 2.74 9.21 -1.63
N GLN A 31 2.34 9.60 -0.43
CA GLN A 31 3.26 9.74 0.69
C GLN A 31 3.95 8.41 1.03
N ILE A 32 3.23 7.28 0.99
CA ILE A 32 3.79 5.95 1.24
C ILE A 32 4.72 5.56 0.09
N ALA A 33 4.31 5.77 -1.17
CA ALA A 33 5.08 5.38 -2.35
C ALA A 33 6.43 6.12 -2.46
N TYR A 34 6.51 7.39 -2.07
CA TYR A 34 7.72 8.21 -2.15
C TYR A 34 8.46 8.35 -0.81
N ARG A 35 8.00 7.67 0.24
CA ARG A 35 8.68 7.71 1.54
C ARG A 35 10.07 7.10 1.43
N LYS A 36 11.08 7.86 1.86
CA LYS A 36 12.44 7.32 1.97
C LYS A 36 12.50 6.29 3.10
N ARG A 37 13.07 5.11 2.82
CA ARG A 37 13.38 4.12 3.84
C ARG A 37 14.55 4.61 4.71
N ILE A 38 14.35 4.60 6.03
CA ILE A 38 15.36 5.00 7.00
C ILE A 38 15.83 3.74 7.73
N LYS A 39 17.02 3.23 7.34
CA LYS A 39 17.56 1.96 7.89
C LYS A 39 17.82 2.01 9.41
N LEU A 40 18.01 3.21 9.97
CA LEU A 40 18.22 3.41 11.41
C LEU A 40 16.97 3.13 12.27
N LEU A 41 15.78 3.03 11.67
CA LEU A 41 14.55 2.70 12.39
C LEU A 41 14.40 1.20 12.66
N LYS A 42 15.25 0.36 12.05
CA LYS A 42 15.21 -1.10 12.24
C LYS A 42 15.82 -1.47 13.60
N MET A 43 15.10 -2.27 14.38
CA MET A 43 15.59 -2.81 15.66
C MET A 43 16.47 -4.06 15.45
N GLY A 44 16.38 -4.69 14.28
CA GLY A 44 17.15 -5.89 13.93
C GLY A 44 16.48 -7.19 14.37
N ASP A 45 15.22 -7.14 14.79
CA ASP A 45 14.43 -8.30 15.20
C ASP A 45 13.24 -8.55 14.26
N PHE A 46 12.41 -9.55 14.58
CA PHE A 46 11.25 -9.90 13.79
C PHE A 46 10.14 -8.83 13.82
N ALA A 47 10.14 -7.93 14.80
CA ALA A 47 9.10 -6.90 14.90
C ALA A 47 9.20 -5.88 13.74
N ASP A 48 10.38 -5.76 13.13
CA ASP A 48 10.62 -4.91 11.96
C ASP A 48 9.75 -5.31 10.76
N GLU A 49 9.35 -6.58 10.62
CA GLU A 49 8.56 -7.05 9.48
C GLU A 49 7.06 -6.67 9.55
N ASN A 50 6.60 -6.11 10.67
CA ASN A 50 5.20 -5.71 10.86
C ASN A 50 4.85 -4.35 10.22
N SER A 51 5.81 -3.64 9.66
CA SER A 51 5.61 -2.31 9.10
C SER A 51 6.42 -2.14 7.82
N ALA A 52 5.77 -1.64 6.77
CA ALA A 52 6.42 -1.34 5.49
C ALA A 52 7.59 -0.32 5.59
N ILE A 53 7.68 0.39 6.73
CA ILE A 53 8.78 1.33 7.02
C ILE A 53 10.07 0.57 7.37
N THR A 54 9.94 -0.57 8.04
CA THR A 54 11.04 -1.33 8.66
C THR A 54 11.23 -2.71 8.04
N GLU A 55 10.26 -3.21 7.26
CA GLU A 55 10.32 -4.52 6.62
C GLU A 55 11.60 -4.70 5.77
N SER A 56 12.07 -5.94 5.69
CA SER A 56 13.20 -6.29 4.85
C SER A 56 12.80 -6.30 3.38
N ASP A 57 13.62 -5.68 2.53
CA ASP A 57 13.50 -5.95 1.10
C ASP A 57 13.99 -7.35 0.75
N ILE A 58 13.78 -7.75 -0.50
CA ILE A 58 14.15 -9.09 -0.97
C ILE A 58 15.66 -9.35 -0.84
N GLU A 59 16.51 -8.33 -1.03
CA GLU A 59 17.97 -8.47 -0.93
C GLU A 59 18.41 -8.59 0.53
N GLU A 60 17.84 -7.79 1.43
CA GLU A 60 18.07 -7.89 2.88
C GLU A 60 17.60 -9.24 3.41
N THR A 61 16.49 -9.77 2.89
CA THR A 61 16.01 -11.11 3.19
C THR A 61 17.03 -12.16 2.76
N PHE A 62 17.51 -12.11 1.51
CA PHE A 62 18.54 -13.05 1.03
C PHE A 62 19.84 -12.97 1.83
N LYS A 63 20.28 -11.75 2.19
CA LYS A 63 21.45 -11.57 3.04
C LYS A 63 21.24 -12.24 4.39
N ARG A 64 20.13 -11.99 5.08
CA ARG A 64 19.80 -12.65 6.35
C ARG A 64 19.78 -14.18 6.23
N LEU A 65 19.19 -14.73 5.17
CA LEU A 65 19.18 -16.18 4.92
C LEU A 65 20.59 -16.77 4.80
N VAL A 66 21.50 -16.09 4.10
CA VAL A 66 22.87 -16.56 3.87
C VAL A 66 23.77 -16.31 5.08
N THR A 67 23.69 -15.13 5.71
CA THR A 67 24.62 -14.72 6.78
C THR A 67 24.17 -15.20 8.16
N GLU A 68 22.89 -15.05 8.50
CA GLU A 68 22.38 -15.36 9.85
C GLU A 68 21.90 -16.81 9.94
N LEU A 69 21.16 -17.28 8.93
CA LEU A 69 20.62 -18.65 8.88
C LEU A 69 21.54 -19.66 8.18
N LYS A 70 22.70 -19.21 7.69
CA LYS A 70 23.75 -20.04 7.06
C LYS A 70 23.24 -20.94 5.93
N LYS A 71 22.24 -20.48 5.17
CA LYS A 71 21.78 -21.17 3.96
C LYS A 71 22.74 -20.90 2.81
N SER A 72 22.98 -21.92 1.99
CA SER A 72 23.77 -21.72 0.78
C SER A 72 22.96 -20.91 -0.25
N PRO A 73 23.60 -20.07 -1.08
CA PRO A 73 22.91 -19.36 -2.14
C PRO A 73 22.15 -20.29 -3.10
N GLN A 74 22.67 -21.50 -3.32
CA GLN A 74 22.05 -22.50 -4.17
C GLN A 74 20.72 -23.01 -3.57
N GLU A 75 20.68 -23.31 -2.28
CA GLU A 75 19.44 -23.71 -1.60
C GLU A 75 18.36 -22.62 -1.65
N VAL A 76 18.74 -21.35 -1.46
CA VAL A 76 17.80 -20.23 -1.56
C VAL A 76 17.25 -20.12 -2.99
N PHE A 77 18.12 -20.27 -3.99
CA PHE A 77 17.72 -20.24 -5.39
C PHE A 77 16.80 -21.41 -5.77
N ASP A 78 17.10 -22.60 -5.28
CA ASP A 78 16.29 -23.79 -5.51
C ASP A 78 14.89 -23.65 -4.88
N ALA A 79 14.80 -23.12 -3.65
CA ALA A 79 13.53 -22.82 -3.00
C ALA A 79 12.71 -21.76 -3.77
N LEU A 80 13.35 -20.73 -4.31
CA LEU A 80 12.67 -19.70 -5.12
C LEU A 80 12.09 -20.26 -6.43
N LYS A 81 12.70 -21.29 -7.02
CA LYS A 81 12.17 -21.95 -8.23
C LYS A 81 10.87 -22.72 -7.96
N GLU A 82 10.72 -23.24 -6.75
CA GLU A 82 9.55 -24.03 -6.34
C GLU A 82 8.46 -23.16 -5.70
N GLN A 83 8.82 -21.98 -5.19
CA GLN A 83 7.89 -21.06 -4.55
C GLN A 83 6.87 -20.47 -5.54
N THR A 84 5.59 -20.61 -5.22
CA THR A 84 4.48 -20.00 -5.98
C THR A 84 3.61 -19.17 -5.04
N VAL A 85 3.31 -17.93 -5.43
CA VAL A 85 2.37 -17.04 -4.72
C VAL A 85 1.19 -16.79 -5.66
N ASP A 86 0.01 -17.25 -5.26
CA ASP A 86 -1.23 -17.04 -6.02
C ASP A 86 -2.12 -16.01 -5.30
N LEU A 87 -2.49 -14.94 -6.00
CA LEU A 87 -3.32 -13.86 -5.48
C LEU A 87 -4.72 -13.95 -6.09
N VAL A 88 -5.69 -14.45 -5.31
CA VAL A 88 -7.08 -14.57 -5.74
C VAL A 88 -7.82 -13.27 -5.47
N LEU A 89 -8.19 -12.55 -6.54
CA LEU A 89 -8.94 -11.30 -6.45
C LEU A 89 -10.42 -11.58 -6.15
N THR A 90 -10.96 -10.87 -5.16
CA THR A 90 -12.38 -10.96 -4.77
C THR A 90 -13.10 -9.65 -5.06
N ALA A 91 -14.44 -9.70 -5.15
CA ALA A 91 -15.23 -8.49 -5.33
C ALA A 91 -15.17 -7.61 -4.08
N HIS A 92 -15.07 -6.29 -4.27
CA HIS A 92 -15.14 -5.34 -3.16
C HIS A 92 -16.58 -5.25 -2.63
N PRO A 93 -16.82 -5.33 -1.31
CA PRO A 93 -18.17 -5.48 -0.74
C PRO A 93 -19.10 -4.28 -0.97
N THR A 94 -18.56 -3.08 -1.13
CA THR A 94 -19.37 -1.83 -1.16
C THR A 94 -19.11 -0.95 -2.37
N GLN A 95 -18.06 -1.21 -3.16
CA GLN A 95 -17.58 -0.24 -4.15
C GLN A 95 -16.88 -0.91 -5.33
N SER A 96 -17.58 -0.97 -6.46
CA SER A 96 -16.95 -1.28 -7.75
C SER A 96 -16.41 0.01 -8.36
N VAL A 97 -15.09 0.22 -8.29
CA VAL A 97 -14.43 1.38 -8.91
C VAL A 97 -14.26 1.15 -10.41
N ARG A 98 -14.83 2.02 -11.24
CA ARG A 98 -14.67 1.94 -12.70
C ARG A 98 -13.23 2.30 -13.10
N ARG A 99 -12.72 1.65 -14.15
CA ARG A 99 -11.39 1.94 -14.73
C ARG A 99 -11.16 3.43 -15.03
N SER A 100 -12.18 4.13 -15.52
CA SER A 100 -12.10 5.57 -15.80
C SER A 100 -11.86 6.41 -14.55
N LEU A 101 -12.37 6.00 -13.39
CA LEU A 101 -12.13 6.68 -12.11
C LEU A 101 -10.71 6.39 -11.60
N LEU A 102 -10.23 5.14 -11.73
CA LEU A 102 -8.84 4.78 -11.41
C LEU A 102 -7.83 5.61 -12.23
N GLN A 103 -8.11 5.85 -13.52
CA GLN A 103 -7.28 6.71 -14.37
C GLN A 103 -7.25 8.17 -13.88
N LYS A 104 -8.39 8.72 -13.45
CA LYS A 104 -8.45 10.08 -12.87
C LYS A 104 -7.65 10.17 -11.58
N HIS A 105 -7.79 9.18 -10.69
CA HIS A 105 -6.98 9.09 -9.48
C HIS A 105 -5.48 9.00 -9.79
N GLY A 106 -5.10 8.20 -10.81
CA GLY A 106 -3.72 8.14 -11.29
C GLY A 106 -3.17 9.50 -11.75
N ARG A 107 -3.96 10.29 -12.49
CA ARG A 107 -3.55 11.66 -12.90
C ARG A 107 -3.35 12.58 -11.70
N ILE A 108 -4.25 12.54 -10.71
CA ILE A 108 -4.12 13.34 -9.48
C ILE A 108 -2.83 12.96 -8.75
N ARG A 109 -2.54 11.66 -8.60
CA ARG A 109 -1.29 11.20 -7.97
C ARG A 109 -0.06 11.70 -8.70
N ILE A 110 -0.04 11.62 -10.04
CA ILE A 110 1.08 12.15 -10.85
C ILE A 110 1.27 13.65 -10.60
N CYS A 111 0.20 14.43 -10.53
CA CYS A 111 0.29 15.87 -10.24
C CYS A 111 0.80 16.17 -8.82
N LEU A 112 0.50 15.32 -7.83
CA LEU A 112 1.00 15.48 -6.45
C LEU A 112 2.50 15.17 -6.31
N THR A 113 3.08 14.47 -7.28
CA THR A 113 4.49 14.04 -7.27
C THR A 113 5.42 14.91 -8.12
N GLN A 114 4.86 15.83 -8.91
CA GLN A 114 5.60 16.82 -9.70
C GLN A 114 6.04 17.98 -8.81
#